data_AF-A0A5C7S5P3-F1
#
_entry.id   AF-A0A5C7S5P3-F1
#
_cell.length_a   1.000
_cell.length_b   1.000
_cell.length_c   1.000
_cell.angle_alpha   90.00
_cell.angle_beta   90.00
_cell.angle_gamma   90.00
#
_symmetry.space_group_name_H-M   'P 1'
#
loop_
_entity.id
_entity.type
_entity.pdbx_description
1 polymer ?
#
loop_
_entity_poly.entity_id
_entity_poly.type
_entity_poly.pdbx_seq_one_letter_code
_entity_poly.pdbx_strand_id
1 'polypeptide(L)' 'MKDHYDFSQGKRGAVAKTTKEKITIRLDPEIIDWFKAQVEGGGNYQSLIAADLLDF' A
#
# COMPACT_ATOMS: atom_id res chain seq x y z
N MET A 1 3.15 18.07 25.93
CA MET A 1 3.08 18.28 24.47
C MET A 1 2.96 19.77 24.21
N LYS A 2 3.48 20.30 23.09
CA LYS A 2 3.29 21.72 22.74
C LYS A 2 1.94 21.90 22.04
N ASP A 3 1.24 22.98 22.41
CA ASP A 3 -0.10 23.29 21.90
C ASP A 3 -0.09 23.79 20.45
N HIS A 4 1.07 24.24 19.94
CA HIS A 4 1.20 24.70 18.57
C HIS A 4 2.59 24.39 18.01
N TYR A 5 2.62 23.88 16.78
CA TYR A 5 3.84 23.70 16.00
C TYR A 5 3.77 24.62 14.79
N ASP A 6 4.72 25.56 14.72
CA ASP A 6 4.88 26.43 13.56
C ASP A 6 5.74 25.71 12.51
N PHE A 7 5.10 25.38 11.38
CA PHE A 7 5.72 24.73 10.22
C PHE A 7 5.97 25.70 9.06
N SER A 8 5.90 27.01 9.30
CA SER A 8 6.09 28.05 8.26
C SER A 8 7.47 28.00 7.58
N GLN A 9 8.48 27.48 8.27
CA GLN A 9 9.85 27.26 7.76
C GLN A 9 10.08 25.83 7.25
N GLY A 10 9.04 24.98 7.25
CA GLY A 10 9.12 23.61 6.76
C GLY A 10 9.24 23.58 5.24
N LYS A 11 10.41 23.23 4.73
CA LYS A 11 10.60 22.96 3.29
C LYS A 11 9.95 21.61 2.96
N ARG A 12 8.92 21.59 2.11
CA ARG A 12 8.35 20.34 1.58
C ARG A 12 9.47 19.55 0.90
N GLY A 13 9.79 18.38 1.45
CA GLY A 13 10.69 17.43 0.79
C GLY A 13 10.14 17.03 -0.57
N ALA A 14 10.99 16.47 -1.43
CA ALA A 14 10.55 15.94 -2.71
C ALA A 14 9.42 14.93 -2.48
N VAL A 15 8.24 15.20 -3.04
CA VAL A 15 7.14 14.24 -3.02
C VAL A 15 7.62 13.07 -3.88
N ALA A 16 7.79 11.90 -3.25
CA ALA A 16 8.09 10.68 -3.99
C ALA A 16 6.97 10.46 -5.01
N LYS A 17 7.33 10.42 -6.30
CA LYS A 17 6.36 10.04 -7.33
C LYS A 17 5.95 8.60 -7.06
N THR A 18 4.65 8.35 -6.88
CA THR A 18 4.16 6.98 -6.90
C THR A 18 4.33 6.40 -8.29
N THR A 19 4.99 5.24 -8.38
CA THR A 19 5.08 4.46 -9.62
C THR A 19 3.88 3.54 -9.80
N LYS A 20 3.03 3.42 -8.77
CA LYS A 20 1.85 2.55 -8.75
C LYS A 20 0.58 3.37 -8.92
N GLU A 21 -0.28 2.93 -9.82
CA GLU A 21 -1.63 3.45 -9.99
C GLU A 21 -2.59 2.69 -9.05
N LYS A 22 -3.43 3.42 -8.32
CA LYS A 22 -4.43 2.82 -7.43
C LYS A 22 -5.68 2.50 -8.25
N ILE A 23 -6.02 1.22 -8.35
CA ILE A 23 -7.26 0.76 -8.96
C ILE A 23 -8.16 0.11 -7.92
N THR A 24 -9.47 0.12 -8.19
CA THR A 24 -10.46 -0.63 -7.41
C THR A 24 -11.00 -1.75 -8.27
N ILE A 25 -10.72 -2.99 -7.89
CA ILE A 25 -11.22 -4.21 -8.54
C ILE A 25 -12.01 -5.04 -7.53
N ARG A 26 -13.01 -5.78 -7.99
CA ARG A 26 -13.72 -6.78 -7.18
C ARG A 26 -13.06 -8.13 -7.38
N LEU A 27 -12.74 -8.80 -6.28
CA LEU A 27 -12.18 -10.16 -6.26
C LEU A 27 -13.06 -11.03 -5.37
N ASP A 28 -13.09 -12.32 -5.65
CA ASP A 28 -13.78 -13.26 -4.78
C ASP A 28 -13.14 -13.28 -3.39
N PRO A 29 -13.94 -13.32 -2.31
CA PRO A 29 -13.43 -13.32 -0.93
C PRO A 29 -12.42 -14.44 -0.67
N GLU A 30 -12.64 -15.62 -1.26
CA GLU A 30 -11.77 -16.79 -1.10
C GLU A 30 -10.36 -16.53 -1.62
N ILE A 31 -10.22 -15.79 -2.73
CA ILE A 31 -8.91 -15.40 -3.27
C ILE A 31 -8.19 -14.49 -2.28
N ILE A 32 -8.91 -13.50 -1.73
CA ILE A 32 -8.34 -12.57 -0.74
C ILE A 32 -7.85 -13.33 0.49
N ASP A 33 -8.64 -14.28 0.99
CA ASP A 33 -8.31 -15.03 2.20
C ASP A 33 -7.13 -15.98 1.98
N TRP A 34 -7.01 -16.58 0.78
CA TRP A 34 -5.82 -17.36 0.40
C TRP A 34 -4.53 -16.53 0.46
N PHE A 35 -4.52 -15.34 -0.15
CA PHE A 35 -3.34 -14.46 -0.11
C PHE A 35 -3.05 -13.90 1.29
N LYS A 36 -4.07 -13.67 2.12
CA LYS A 36 -3.87 -13.27 3.52
C LYS A 36 -3.18 -14.37 4.33
N ALA A 37 -3.56 -15.63 4.14
CA ALA A 37 -2.95 -16.76 4.84
C ALA A 37 -1.45 -16.90 4.52
N GLN A 38 -1.02 -16.47 3.33
CA GLN A 38 0.40 -16.52 2.92
C GLN A 38 1.29 -15.46 3.58
N VAL A 39 0.72 -14.40 4.15
CA VAL A 39 1.47 -13.28 4.71
C VAL A 39 1.46 -13.23 6.25
N GLU A 40 1.08 -14.33 6.90
CA GLU A 40 1.13 -14.52 8.36
C GLU A 40 2.56 -14.34 8.90
N GLY A 41 2.95 -13.08 9.12
CA GLY A 41 4.32 -12.69 9.45
C GLY A 41 4.69 -11.23 9.12
N GLY A 42 3.79 -10.47 8.47
CA GLY A 42 3.97 -9.04 8.20
C GLY A 42 4.07 -8.66 6.72
N GLY A 43 3.69 -9.56 5.82
CA GLY A 43 3.64 -9.27 4.38
C GLY A 43 2.38 -8.51 3.96
N ASN A 44 2.42 -7.91 2.77
CA ASN A 44 1.26 -7.26 2.17
C ASN A 44 0.64 -8.17 1.10
N TYR A 45 -0.52 -8.76 1.40
CA TYR A 45 -1.25 -9.64 0.48
C TYR A 45 -1.58 -8.97 -0.87
N GLN A 46 -1.74 -7.64 -0.90
CA GLN A 46 -1.97 -6.90 -2.15
C GLN A 46 -0.74 -6.92 -3.06
N SER A 47 0.47 -7.02 -2.50
CA SER A 47 1.70 -7.10 -3.30
C SER A 47 1.82 -8.46 -3.97
N LEU A 48 1.37 -9.54 -3.33
CA LEU A 48 1.32 -10.88 -3.93
C LEU A 48 0.30 -10.93 -5.07
N ILE A 49 -0.92 -10.46 -4.82
CA ILE A 49 -1.96 -10.35 -5.87
C ILE A 49 -1.44 -9.57 -7.08
N ALA A 50 -0.76 -8.45 -6.85
CA ALA A 50 -0.23 -7.62 -7.94
C ALA A 50 0.91 -8.31 -8.71
N ALA A 51 1.74 -9.11 -8.04
CA ALA A 51 2.83 -9.86 -8.68
C ALA A 51 2.26 -10.97 -9.59
N ASP A 52 1.33 -11.77 -9.09
CA ASP A 52 0.71 -12.86 -9.85
C ASP A 52 -0.05 -12.35 -11.09
N LEU A 53 -0.66 -11.16 -11.01
CA LEU A 53 -1.31 -10.51 -12.16
C LEU A 53 -0.33 -10.03 -13.24
N LEU A 54 0.94 -9.77 -12.89
CA LEU A 54 1.99 -9.36 -13.83
C LEU A 54 2.66 -10.56 -14.52
N ASP A 55 2.71 -11.71 -13.84
CA ASP A 55 3.34 -12.93 -14.33
C ASP A 55 2.45 -13.73 -15.32
N PHE A 56 1.20 -13.28 -15.52
CA PHE A 56 0.24 -13.86 -16.47
C PHE A 56 0.35 -13.23 -17.86
#